data_AF-A0AA42TAH5-F1
#
_entry.id   AF-A0AA42TAH5-F1
#
_cell.length_a   1.000
_cell.length_b   1.000
_cell.length_c   1.000
_cell.angle_alpha   90.00
_cell.angle_beta   90.00
_cell.angle_gamma   90.00
#
_symmetry.space_group_name_H-M   'P 1'
#
loop_
_entity.id
_entity.type
_entity.pdbx_description
1 polymer ?
#
loop_
_entity_poly.entity_id
_entity_poly.type
_entity_poly.pdbx_seq_one_letter_code
_entity_poly.pdbx_strand_id
1 'polypeptide(L)'
;MLEHLSDHARGRIPAGEQGDQGMDWWLGFNQCWPMGETCAVDWGAWGLILAGGTLFNAWLGVLVTATSAVAVFWLGRQANAVAQASHGIATASQEVARAERQREAHFILAYLYSEVLDTYSSINGWLEQADVVEQHFLRMSDHDRKQILDGLGPLTMPQTEAIFGRLHVIDEDVGLRLARALGTLKILRLAREPMLRLANDDEGRARVRAIITYVRSLSADLRVVHDAGMEANRPLA
;
A
#
# COMPACT_ATOMS: atom_id res chain seq x y z
N MET A 1 0.18 -19.66 61.23
CA MET A 1 1.54 -19.56 61.77
C MET A 1 2.05 -20.98 61.92
N LEU A 2 3.27 -21.20 61.45
CA LEU A 2 4.16 -22.36 61.65
C LEU A 2 3.79 -23.40 62.72
N GLU A 3 4.27 -24.62 62.45
CA GLU A 3 4.64 -25.65 63.43
C GLU A 3 3.44 -26.35 64.11
N HIS A 4 3.51 -27.61 64.50
CA HIS A 4 4.62 -28.25 65.16
C HIS A 4 4.49 -29.78 65.06
N LEU A 5 5.65 -30.40 64.89
CA LEU A 5 5.94 -31.81 65.11
C LEU A 5 5.53 -32.24 66.53
N SER A 6 5.30 -33.55 66.71
CA SER A 6 6.04 -34.39 67.65
C SER A 6 5.18 -35.48 68.30
N ASP A 7 5.54 -36.73 68.01
CA ASP A 7 5.63 -37.86 68.95
C ASP A 7 4.43 -38.29 69.82
N HIS A 8 3.98 -39.53 69.66
CA HIS A 8 4.46 -40.62 70.53
C HIS A 8 3.90 -41.98 70.10
N ALA A 9 4.83 -42.94 69.96
CA ALA A 9 4.56 -44.36 69.95
C ALA A 9 4.06 -44.85 71.32
N ARG A 10 3.11 -45.80 71.30
CA ARG A 10 3.11 -47.00 72.16
C ARG A 10 1.94 -47.90 71.78
N GLY A 11 2.26 -49.08 71.27
CA GLY A 11 1.31 -50.19 71.12
C GLY A 11 1.21 -51.05 72.38
N ARG A 12 0.06 -51.76 72.47
CA ARG A 12 -0.28 -53.04 73.14
C ARG A 12 -1.74 -52.94 73.64
N ILE A 13 -2.71 -53.86 73.45
CA ILE A 13 -2.82 -55.33 73.26
C ILE A 13 -4.18 -55.60 72.52
N PRO A 14 -4.41 -56.75 71.85
CA PRO A 14 -5.49 -56.95 70.87
C PRO A 14 -6.79 -57.52 71.46
N ALA A 15 -7.89 -57.44 70.69
CA ALA A 15 -8.88 -58.50 70.45
C ALA A 15 -10.09 -57.94 69.67
N GLY A 16 -10.54 -58.69 68.66
CA GLY A 16 -11.92 -58.61 68.14
C GLY A 16 -12.09 -58.02 66.75
N GLU A 17 -12.41 -58.88 65.77
CA GLU A 17 -13.06 -58.49 64.52
C GLU A 17 -14.37 -57.75 64.77
N GLN A 18 -14.57 -56.59 64.14
CA GLN A 18 -15.80 -56.27 63.42
C GLN A 18 -15.62 -54.97 62.65
N GLY A 19 -15.78 -55.08 61.33
CA GLY A 19 -15.67 -53.96 60.41
C GLY A 19 -16.91 -53.09 60.46
N ASP A 20 -16.67 -51.79 60.56
CA ASP A 20 -17.61 -50.75 60.17
C ASP A 20 -16.82 -49.76 59.34
N GLN A 21 -17.07 -49.70 58.02
CA GLN A 21 -16.95 -48.47 57.20
C GLN A 21 -17.78 -48.62 55.92
N GLY A 22 -18.77 -47.73 55.77
CA GLY A 22 -19.16 -47.15 54.49
C GLY A 22 -19.97 -48.04 53.55
N MET A 23 -21.29 -48.11 53.77
CA MET A 23 -22.21 -48.45 52.69
C MET A 23 -22.15 -47.38 51.61
N ASP A 24 -21.53 -47.73 50.48
CA ASP A 24 -21.49 -47.02 49.21
C ASP A 24 -22.86 -46.40 48.90
N TRP A 25 -22.93 -45.07 48.82
CA TRP A 25 -24.10 -44.37 48.29
C TRP A 25 -24.42 -44.78 46.84
N TRP A 26 -23.47 -45.47 46.19
CA TRP A 26 -23.63 -46.09 44.89
C TRP A 26 -24.46 -47.39 44.89
N LEU A 27 -24.60 -48.07 46.04
CA LEU A 27 -25.49 -49.22 46.21
C LEU A 27 -26.97 -48.82 46.34
N GLY A 28 -27.27 -47.52 46.54
CA GLY A 28 -28.62 -47.04 46.78
C GLY A 28 -29.44 -46.69 45.54
N PHE A 29 -28.82 -46.44 44.38
CA PHE A 29 -29.55 -45.86 43.25
C PHE A 29 -30.09 -46.89 42.25
N ASN A 30 -29.71 -48.17 42.32
CA ASN A 30 -30.02 -49.10 41.23
C ASN A 30 -29.80 -50.57 41.59
N GLN A 31 -30.57 -51.16 42.51
CA GLN A 31 -30.43 -52.60 42.78
C GLN A 31 -31.60 -53.47 42.37
N CYS A 32 -32.84 -52.97 42.28
CA CYS A 32 -33.92 -53.83 41.78
C CYS A 32 -34.81 -53.09 40.77
N TRP A 33 -34.89 -53.63 39.55
CA TRP A 33 -35.89 -53.23 38.58
C TRP A 33 -37.25 -53.82 39.00
N PRO A 34 -38.38 -53.08 38.94
CA PRO A 34 -39.62 -53.45 39.63
C PRO A 34 -40.38 -54.68 39.09
N MET A 35 -39.81 -55.48 38.18
CA MET A 35 -40.48 -56.65 37.58
C MET A 35 -39.62 -57.93 37.50
N GLY A 36 -38.55 -58.06 38.28
CA GLY A 36 -37.74 -59.29 38.36
C GLY A 36 -37.78 -59.95 39.74
N GLU A 37 -37.92 -61.28 39.79
CA GLU A 37 -37.93 -62.07 41.05
C GLU A 37 -36.56 -62.17 41.75
N THR A 38 -35.48 -61.67 41.14
CA THR A 38 -34.15 -61.60 41.77
C THR A 38 -33.56 -60.20 41.64
N CYS A 39 -33.01 -59.69 42.75
CA CYS A 39 -32.38 -58.38 42.81
C CYS A 39 -30.94 -58.49 42.27
N ALA A 40 -30.82 -58.50 40.95
CA ALA A 40 -29.56 -58.45 40.22
C ALA A 40 -29.51 -57.18 39.37
N VAL A 41 -28.38 -56.46 39.40
CA VAL A 41 -28.17 -55.28 38.56
C VAL A 41 -28.11 -55.74 37.10
N ASP A 42 -29.19 -55.50 36.36
CA ASP A 42 -29.23 -55.75 34.93
C ASP A 42 -28.47 -54.64 34.18
N TRP A 43 -27.15 -54.84 34.07
CA TRP A 43 -26.28 -54.00 33.26
C TRP A 43 -26.71 -53.94 31.78
N GLY A 44 -27.50 -54.92 31.31
CA GLY A 44 -28.09 -54.92 29.97
C GLY A 44 -29.17 -53.86 29.80
N ALA A 45 -30.02 -53.64 30.80
CA ALA A 45 -31.04 -52.60 30.79
C ALA A 45 -30.43 -51.18 30.81
N TRP A 46 -29.38 -50.97 31.60
CA TRP A 46 -28.62 -49.71 31.61
C TRP A 46 -27.81 -49.49 30.34
N GLY A 47 -27.25 -50.57 29.79
CA GLY A 47 -26.62 -50.59 28.48
C GLY A 47 -27.58 -50.15 27.38
N LEU A 48 -28.86 -50.56 27.42
CA LEU A 48 -29.91 -50.15 26.48
C LEU A 48 -30.25 -48.66 26.58
N ILE A 49 -30.32 -48.10 27.78
CA ILE A 49 -30.59 -46.66 27.99
C ILE A 49 -29.40 -45.81 27.48
N LEU A 50 -28.17 -46.21 27.82
CA LEU A 50 -26.96 -45.53 27.35
C LEU A 50 -26.76 -45.70 25.83
N ALA A 51 -27.03 -46.88 25.28
CA ALA A 51 -27.02 -47.13 23.84
C ALA A 51 -28.10 -46.30 23.12
N GLY A 52 -29.30 -46.19 23.68
CA GLY A 52 -30.36 -45.34 23.15
C GLY A 52 -30.00 -43.85 23.18
N GLY A 53 -29.42 -43.37 24.29
CA GLY A 53 -28.99 -41.98 24.44
C GLY A 53 -27.83 -41.59 23.52
N THR A 54 -26.88 -42.49 23.29
CA THR A 54 -25.78 -42.26 22.34
C THR A 54 -26.26 -42.26 20.89
N LEU A 55 -27.19 -43.14 20.52
CA LEU A 55 -27.85 -43.12 19.20
C LEU A 55 -28.62 -41.83 18.94
N PHE A 56 -29.37 -41.35 19.93
CA PHE A 56 -30.12 -40.10 19.83
C PHE A 56 -29.20 -38.88 19.67
N ASN A 57 -28.13 -38.81 20.47
CA ASN A 57 -27.13 -37.74 20.37
C ASN A 57 -26.35 -37.79 19.05
N ALA A 58 -26.01 -38.99 18.56
CA ALA A 58 -25.37 -39.16 17.25
C ALA A 58 -26.27 -38.64 16.12
N TRP A 59 -27.58 -38.90 16.19
CA TRP A 59 -28.54 -38.42 15.20
C TRP A 59 -28.70 -36.89 15.24
N LEU A 60 -28.74 -36.29 16.43
CA LEU A 60 -28.73 -34.82 16.57
C LEU A 60 -27.45 -34.19 16.01
N GLY A 61 -26.30 -34.82 16.23
CA GLY A 61 -25.02 -34.37 15.66
C GLY A 61 -25.01 -34.37 14.13
N VAL A 62 -25.56 -35.42 13.50
CA VAL A 62 -25.74 -35.50 12.04
C VAL A 62 -26.66 -34.38 11.54
N LEU A 63 -27.77 -34.12 12.25
CA LEU A 63 -28.73 -33.08 11.86
C LEU A 63 -28.12 -31.67 11.95
N VAL A 64 -27.39 -31.37 13.02
CA VAL A 64 -26.67 -30.10 13.19
C VAL A 64 -25.59 -29.94 12.13
N THR A 65 -24.87 -31.01 11.79
CA THR A 65 -23.85 -30.98 10.73
C THR A 65 -24.49 -30.71 9.36
N ALA A 66 -25.62 -31.36 9.06
CA ALA A 66 -26.35 -31.17 7.82
C ALA A 66 -26.90 -29.76 7.67
N THR A 67 -27.53 -29.21 8.73
CA THR A 67 -28.05 -27.84 8.70
C THR A 67 -26.94 -26.80 8.59
N SER A 68 -25.80 -27.03 9.27
CA SER A 68 -24.62 -26.18 9.16
C SER A 68 -24.03 -26.19 7.74
N ALA A 69 -23.93 -27.36 7.11
CA ALA A 69 -23.45 -27.49 5.73
C ALA A 69 -24.37 -26.75 4.73
N VAL A 70 -25.69 -26.83 4.92
CA VAL A 70 -26.67 -26.11 4.09
C VAL A 70 -26.54 -24.60 4.26
N ALA A 71 -26.39 -24.12 5.51
CA ALA A 71 -26.20 -22.69 5.78
C ALA A 71 -24.92 -22.15 5.14
N VAL A 72 -23.79 -22.87 5.26
CA VAL A 72 -22.52 -22.48 4.64
C VAL A 72 -22.61 -22.51 3.11
N PHE A 73 -23.30 -23.50 2.53
CA PHE A 73 -23.53 -23.56 1.08
C PHE A 73 -24.34 -22.35 0.58
N TRP A 74 -25.38 -21.95 1.30
CA TRP A 74 -26.18 -20.77 0.98
C TRP A 74 -25.38 -19.47 1.11
N LEU A 75 -24.60 -19.32 2.18
CA LEU A 75 -23.70 -18.19 2.38
C LEU A 75 -22.64 -18.11 1.27
N GLY A 76 -22.05 -19.25 0.88
CA GLY A 76 -21.08 -19.31 -0.22
C GLY A 76 -21.68 -18.90 -1.56
N ARG A 77 -22.92 -19.32 -1.84
CA ARG A 77 -23.63 -18.92 -3.08
C ARG A 77 -23.94 -17.42 -3.10
N GLN A 78 -24.37 -16.85 -1.97
CA GLN A 78 -24.60 -15.40 -1.86
C GLN A 78 -23.31 -14.60 -1.98
N ALA A 79 -22.22 -15.05 -1.35
CA ALA A 79 -20.91 -14.41 -1.46
C ALA A 79 -20.40 -14.39 -2.91
N ASN A 80 -20.59 -15.47 -3.67
CA ASN A 80 -20.22 -15.52 -5.09
C ASN A 80 -21.06 -14.55 -5.94
N ALA A 81 -22.36 -14.40 -5.65
CA ALA A 81 -23.23 -13.46 -6.36
C ALA A 81 -22.84 -12.00 -6.07
N VAL A 82 -22.51 -11.66 -4.82
CA VAL A 82 -22.02 -10.33 -4.45
C VAL A 82 -20.65 -10.06 -5.05
N ALA A 83 -19.73 -11.03 -5.03
CA ALA A 83 -18.40 -10.88 -5.62
C ALA A 83 -18.47 -10.55 -7.12
N GLN A 84 -19.36 -11.20 -7.88
CA GLN A 84 -19.56 -10.88 -9.31
C GLN A 84 -20.15 -9.48 -9.53
N ALA A 85 -21.14 -9.09 -8.73
CA ALA A 85 -21.72 -7.74 -8.80
C ALA A 85 -20.69 -6.66 -8.41
N SER A 86 -19.90 -6.90 -7.36
CA SER A 86 -18.81 -6.02 -6.92
C SER A 86 -17.72 -5.91 -7.97
N HIS A 87 -17.39 -7.00 -8.68
CA HIS A 87 -16.39 -6.95 -9.73
C HIS A 87 -16.84 -6.09 -10.92
N GLY A 88 -18.11 -6.16 -11.32
CA GLY A 88 -18.67 -5.31 -12.38
C GLY A 88 -18.72 -3.83 -12.01
N ILE A 89 -19.05 -3.51 -10.75
CA ILE A 89 -19.02 -2.13 -10.24
C ILE A 89 -17.59 -1.62 -10.11
N ALA A 90 -16.65 -2.47 -9.69
CA ALA A 90 -15.24 -2.12 -9.59
C ALA A 90 -14.60 -1.84 -10.95
N THR A 91 -14.95 -2.59 -12.00
CA THR A 91 -14.47 -2.33 -13.36
C THR A 91 -15.08 -1.04 -13.91
N ALA A 92 -16.38 -0.83 -13.74
CA ALA A 92 -17.04 0.39 -14.19
C ALA A 92 -16.49 1.64 -13.46
N SER A 93 -16.24 1.55 -12.15
CA SER A 93 -15.63 2.65 -11.39
C SER A 93 -14.19 2.92 -11.80
N GLN A 94 -13.41 1.89 -12.13
CA GLN A 94 -12.07 2.05 -12.67
C GLN A 94 -12.06 2.75 -14.03
N GLU A 95 -13.00 2.42 -14.92
CA GLU A 95 -13.12 3.07 -16.23
C GLU A 95 -13.47 4.56 -16.09
N VAL A 96 -14.46 4.88 -15.25
CA VAL A 96 -14.82 6.28 -14.94
C VAL A 96 -13.64 7.02 -14.34
N ALA A 97 -12.96 6.45 -13.35
CA ALA A 97 -11.78 7.06 -12.73
C ALA A 97 -10.59 7.22 -13.69
N ARG A 98 -10.47 6.38 -14.72
CA ARG A 98 -9.46 6.56 -15.78
C ARG A 98 -9.85 7.71 -16.71
N ALA A 99 -11.12 7.76 -17.14
CA ALA A 99 -11.62 8.83 -18.00
C ALA A 99 -11.53 10.21 -17.32
N GLU A 100 -11.83 10.30 -16.03
CA GLU A 100 -11.69 11.54 -15.26
C GLU A 100 -10.22 11.98 -15.16
N ARG A 101 -9.31 11.05 -14.82
CA ARG A 101 -7.87 11.35 -14.79
C ARG A 101 -7.34 11.81 -16.15
N GLN A 102 -7.77 11.18 -17.24
CA GLN A 102 -7.37 11.59 -18.59
C GLN A 102 -7.85 13.01 -18.93
N ARG A 103 -9.09 13.35 -18.57
CA ARG A 103 -9.61 14.71 -18.75
C ARG A 103 -8.82 15.72 -17.93
N GLU A 104 -8.57 15.41 -16.67
CA GLU A 104 -7.79 16.28 -15.78
C GLU A 104 -6.36 16.49 -16.30
N ALA A 105 -5.68 15.42 -16.73
CA ALA A 105 -4.35 15.50 -17.36
C ALA A 105 -4.35 16.41 -18.59
N HIS A 106 -5.36 16.28 -19.45
CA HIS A 106 -5.52 17.09 -20.64
C HIS A 106 -5.70 18.58 -20.31
N PHE A 107 -6.57 18.90 -19.34
CA PHE A 107 -6.74 20.28 -18.87
C PHE A 107 -5.46 20.86 -18.29
N ILE A 108 -4.71 20.08 -17.52
CA ILE A 108 -3.43 20.52 -16.95
C ILE A 108 -2.42 20.82 -18.07
N LEU A 109 -2.27 19.92 -19.04
CA LEU A 109 -1.34 20.11 -20.16
C LEU A 109 -1.72 21.32 -21.02
N ALA A 110 -3.02 21.50 -21.30
CA ALA A 110 -3.51 22.67 -22.02
C ALA A 110 -3.23 23.97 -21.26
N TYR A 111 -3.45 23.97 -19.94
CA TYR A 111 -3.19 25.12 -19.06
C TYR A 111 -1.70 25.49 -19.01
N LEU A 112 -0.81 24.50 -18.90
CA LEU A 112 0.64 24.72 -18.81
C LEU A 112 1.30 25.00 -20.16
N TYR A 113 0.61 24.77 -21.27
CA TYR A 113 1.21 24.80 -22.60
C TYR A 113 1.93 26.11 -22.92
N SER A 114 1.34 27.27 -22.61
CA SER A 114 1.97 28.56 -22.90
C SER A 114 3.27 28.77 -22.13
N GLU A 115 3.34 28.31 -20.88
CA GLU A 115 4.53 28.42 -20.04
C GLU A 115 5.64 27.46 -20.50
N VAL A 116 5.26 26.24 -20.86
CA VAL A 116 6.17 25.25 -21.46
C VAL A 116 6.72 25.76 -22.79
N LEU A 117 5.86 26.33 -23.64
CA LEU A 117 6.26 26.88 -24.95
C LEU A 117 7.26 28.02 -24.78
N ASP A 118 6.97 29.01 -23.93
CA ASP A 118 7.85 30.17 -23.70
C ASP A 118 9.22 29.73 -23.18
N THR A 119 9.22 28.83 -22.19
CA THR A 119 10.46 28.28 -21.62
C THR A 119 11.23 27.47 -22.67
N TYR A 120 10.55 26.63 -23.44
CA TYR A 120 11.15 25.81 -24.49
C TYR A 120 11.79 26.67 -25.58
N SER A 121 11.09 27.71 -26.06
CA SER A 121 11.62 28.65 -27.05
C SER A 121 12.84 29.40 -26.53
N SER A 122 12.80 29.85 -25.27
CA SER A 122 13.91 30.58 -24.65
C SER A 122 15.15 29.69 -24.51
N ILE A 123 14.97 28.44 -24.08
CA ILE A 123 16.06 27.47 -23.95
C ILE A 123 16.67 27.13 -25.32
N ASN A 124 15.85 26.94 -26.35
CA ASN A 124 16.37 26.67 -27.70
C ASN A 124 17.10 27.87 -28.29
N GLY A 125 16.59 29.09 -28.11
CA GLY A 125 17.30 30.30 -28.51
C GLY A 125 18.65 30.45 -27.81
N TRP A 126 18.73 30.09 -26.52
CA TRP A 126 20.02 30.04 -25.82
C TRP A 126 20.95 28.94 -26.36
N LEU A 127 20.42 27.78 -26.76
CA LEU A 127 21.23 26.70 -27.31
C LEU A 127 21.87 27.04 -28.66
N GLU A 128 21.30 27.96 -29.45
CA GLU A 128 21.90 28.44 -30.70
C GLU A 128 23.28 29.08 -30.49
N GLN A 129 23.53 29.66 -29.32
CA GLN A 129 24.82 30.25 -28.95
C GLN A 129 25.70 29.33 -28.08
N ALA A 130 25.27 28.08 -27.81
CA ALA A 130 25.96 27.20 -26.87
C ALA A 130 27.42 26.90 -27.25
N ASP A 131 27.72 26.76 -28.54
CA ASP A 131 29.08 26.48 -29.01
C ASP A 131 30.01 27.68 -28.80
N VAL A 132 29.48 28.90 -28.99
CA VAL A 132 30.21 30.15 -28.70
C VAL A 132 30.48 30.25 -27.20
N VAL A 133 29.47 29.96 -26.37
CA VAL A 133 29.60 29.91 -24.91
C VAL A 133 30.67 28.89 -24.50
N GLU A 134 30.64 27.68 -25.03
CA GLU A 134 31.62 26.64 -24.67
C GLU A 134 33.07 27.07 -24.91
N GLN A 135 33.32 27.73 -26.04
CA GLN A 135 34.66 28.10 -26.47
C GLN A 135 35.17 29.41 -25.84
N HIS A 136 34.28 30.37 -25.58
CA HIS A 136 34.68 31.74 -25.28
C HIS A 136 34.24 32.25 -23.90
N PHE A 137 33.30 31.59 -23.22
CA PHE A 137 32.73 32.09 -21.96
C PHE A 137 33.78 32.45 -20.90
N LEU A 138 34.81 31.63 -20.74
CA LEU A 138 35.88 31.88 -19.74
C LEU A 138 36.84 33.01 -20.14
N ARG A 139 36.81 33.48 -21.38
CA ARG A 139 37.62 34.60 -21.88
C ARG A 139 36.83 35.91 -21.98
N MET A 140 35.51 35.83 -21.88
CA MET A 140 34.60 36.98 -21.93
C MET A 140 34.73 37.87 -20.70
N SER A 141 34.32 39.14 -20.86
CA SER A 141 34.18 40.06 -19.75
C SER A 141 33.03 39.64 -18.83
N ASP A 142 33.05 40.10 -17.57
CA ASP A 142 31.96 39.83 -16.62
C ASP A 142 30.61 40.36 -17.12
N HIS A 143 30.62 41.45 -17.90
CA HIS A 143 29.43 42.01 -18.53
C HIS A 143 28.83 41.04 -19.56
N ASP A 144 29.64 40.52 -20.46
CA ASP A 144 29.18 39.59 -21.51
C ASP A 144 28.75 38.24 -20.90
N ARG A 145 29.49 37.74 -19.91
CA ARG A 145 29.11 36.54 -19.16
C ARG A 145 27.74 36.71 -18.51
N LYS A 146 27.47 37.88 -17.91
CA LYS A 146 26.18 38.19 -17.32
C LYS A 146 25.08 38.23 -18.36
N GLN A 147 25.30 38.88 -19.50
CA GLN A 147 24.32 38.93 -20.58
C GLN A 147 23.92 37.53 -21.09
N ILE A 148 24.89 36.63 -21.25
CA ILE A 148 24.64 35.24 -21.65
C ILE A 148 23.85 34.48 -20.58
N LEU A 149 24.20 34.65 -19.31
CA LEU A 149 23.51 33.98 -18.20
C LEU A 149 22.13 34.57 -17.90
N ASP A 150 21.89 35.83 -18.24
CA ASP A 150 20.58 36.48 -18.12
C ASP A 150 19.55 35.88 -19.11
N GLY A 151 19.98 35.16 -20.14
CA GLY A 151 19.08 34.33 -20.95
C GLY A 151 18.58 33.05 -20.24
N LEU A 152 19.27 32.60 -19.18
CA LEU A 152 18.90 31.39 -18.42
C LEU A 152 18.35 31.71 -17.02
N GLY A 153 18.86 32.76 -16.37
CA GLY A 153 18.59 33.08 -14.96
C GLY A 153 17.14 33.46 -14.62
N PRO A 154 16.39 34.16 -15.48
CA PRO A 154 14.99 34.51 -15.22
C PRO A 154 14.00 33.38 -15.52
N LEU A 155 14.43 32.31 -16.20
CA LEU A 155 13.53 31.24 -16.62
C LEU A 155 12.95 30.53 -15.41
N THR A 156 11.62 30.61 -15.29
CA THR A 156 10.85 30.02 -14.21
C THR A 156 9.53 29.55 -14.78
N MET A 157 8.96 28.53 -14.15
CA MET A 157 7.67 27.96 -14.53
C MET A 157 6.71 28.02 -13.33
N PRO A 158 6.32 29.22 -12.88
CA PRO A 158 5.51 29.40 -11.67
C PRO A 158 4.15 28.68 -11.72
N GLN A 159 3.52 28.57 -12.88
CA GLN A 159 2.24 27.87 -13.03
C GLN A 159 2.44 26.37 -12.80
N THR A 160 3.50 25.81 -13.38
CA THR A 160 3.89 24.42 -13.18
C THR A 160 4.26 24.14 -11.73
N GLU A 161 5.01 25.04 -11.07
CA GLU A 161 5.34 24.92 -9.64
C GLU A 161 4.08 24.94 -8.76
N ALA A 162 3.12 25.82 -9.06
CA ALA A 162 1.87 25.94 -8.30
C ALA A 162 1.04 24.65 -8.33
N ILE A 163 1.12 23.88 -9.41
CA ILE A 163 0.39 22.62 -9.56
C ILE A 163 1.27 21.38 -9.43
N PHE A 164 2.49 21.51 -8.89
CA PHE A 164 3.46 20.42 -8.77
C PHE A 164 2.85 19.15 -8.15
N GLY A 165 2.04 19.32 -7.10
CA GLY A 165 1.35 18.21 -6.42
C GLY A 165 0.37 17.43 -7.30
N ARG A 166 -0.04 17.98 -8.45
CA ARG A 166 -0.99 17.37 -9.40
C ARG A 166 -0.31 16.82 -10.67
N LEU A 167 1.01 16.95 -10.80
CA LEU A 167 1.73 16.40 -11.96
C LEU A 167 1.61 14.87 -12.07
N HIS A 168 1.33 14.18 -10.96
CA HIS A 168 1.07 12.74 -10.93
C HIS A 168 -0.20 12.31 -11.68
N VAL A 169 -1.08 13.25 -12.04
CA VAL A 169 -2.29 12.97 -12.83
C VAL A 169 -1.98 12.88 -14.32
N ILE A 170 -0.90 13.56 -14.76
CA ILE A 170 -0.40 13.51 -16.13
C ILE A 170 0.22 12.13 -16.40
N ASP A 171 0.34 11.75 -17.67
CA ASP A 171 1.16 10.60 -18.08
C ASP A 171 2.53 10.62 -17.39
N GLU A 172 2.97 9.44 -16.94
CA GLU A 172 4.15 9.29 -16.07
C GLU A 172 5.41 9.86 -16.71
N ASP A 173 5.64 9.64 -18.01
CA ASP A 173 6.84 10.17 -18.69
C ASP A 173 6.78 11.70 -18.76
N VAL A 174 5.63 12.26 -19.13
CA VAL A 174 5.44 13.71 -19.26
C VAL A 174 5.55 14.42 -17.91
N GLY A 175 4.87 13.89 -16.88
CA GLY A 175 4.91 14.44 -15.52
C GLY A 175 6.32 14.39 -14.90
N LEU A 176 7.05 13.29 -15.10
CA LEU A 176 8.43 13.14 -14.61
C LEU A 176 9.38 14.12 -15.30
N ARG A 177 9.27 14.28 -16.63
CA ARG A 177 10.09 15.23 -17.40
C ARG A 177 9.82 16.67 -16.99
N LEU A 178 8.56 17.02 -16.74
CA LEU A 178 8.19 18.34 -16.26
C LEU A 178 8.75 18.62 -14.85
N ALA A 179 8.68 17.64 -13.94
CA ALA A 179 9.32 17.74 -12.63
C ALA A 179 10.86 17.86 -12.75
N ARG A 180 11.49 17.12 -13.67
CA ARG A 180 12.93 17.22 -13.94
C ARG A 180 13.30 18.59 -14.54
N ALA A 181 12.46 19.13 -15.41
CA ALA A 181 12.64 20.45 -16.00
C ALA A 181 12.63 21.54 -14.91
N LEU A 182 11.68 21.51 -13.98
CA LEU A 182 11.65 22.40 -12.80
C LEU A 182 12.95 22.32 -11.98
N GLY A 183 13.39 21.09 -11.67
CA GLY A 183 14.63 20.87 -10.94
C GLY A 183 15.85 21.43 -11.68
N THR A 184 15.90 21.24 -12.99
CA THR A 184 17.00 21.71 -13.84
C THR A 184 17.02 23.23 -13.92
N LEU A 185 15.86 23.88 -14.09
CA LEU A 185 15.74 25.34 -14.03
C LEU A 185 16.26 25.90 -12.70
N LYS A 186 15.92 25.26 -11.58
CA LYS A 186 16.43 25.65 -10.26
C LYS A 186 17.95 25.52 -10.17
N ILE A 187 18.53 24.44 -10.71
CA ILE A 187 20.00 24.26 -10.76
C ILE A 187 20.64 25.38 -11.59
N LEU A 188 20.12 25.68 -12.78
CA LEU A 188 20.63 26.74 -13.66
C LEU A 188 20.60 28.11 -12.97
N ARG A 189 19.51 28.42 -12.26
CA ARG A 189 19.38 29.65 -11.45
C ARG A 189 20.42 29.73 -10.35
N LEU A 190 20.61 28.65 -9.59
CA LEU A 190 21.60 28.59 -8.52
C LEU A 190 23.04 28.66 -9.05
N ALA A 191 23.27 28.18 -10.27
CA ALA A 191 24.58 28.20 -10.91
C ALA A 191 24.96 29.59 -11.46
N ARG A 192 24.02 30.52 -11.66
CA ARG A 192 24.28 31.85 -12.27
C ARG A 192 25.41 32.61 -11.59
N GLU A 193 25.32 32.85 -10.28
CA GLU A 193 26.33 33.63 -9.55
C GLU A 193 27.70 32.94 -9.49
N PRO A 194 27.79 31.61 -9.20
CA PRO A 194 29.05 30.88 -9.35
C PRO A 194 29.65 30.97 -10.76
N MET A 195 28.82 30.94 -11.80
CA MET A 195 29.25 30.99 -13.21
C MET A 195 29.98 32.28 -13.59
N LEU A 196 29.61 33.41 -12.99
CA LEU A 196 30.28 34.68 -13.23
C LEU A 196 31.73 34.69 -12.73
N ARG A 197 32.01 33.99 -11.63
CA ARG A 197 33.32 34.01 -10.93
C ARG A 197 34.28 32.93 -11.38
N LEU A 198 33.95 32.18 -12.43
CA LEU A 198 34.75 31.06 -12.89
C LEU A 198 36.10 31.52 -13.49
N ALA A 199 37.16 30.85 -13.04
CA ALA A 199 38.50 31.00 -13.58
C ALA A 199 38.64 30.27 -14.92
N ASN A 200 39.60 30.71 -15.74
CA ASN A 200 39.89 30.09 -17.03
C ASN A 200 40.85 28.90 -16.87
N ASP A 201 40.40 27.87 -16.15
CA ASP A 201 41.12 26.63 -15.89
C ASP A 201 40.30 25.40 -16.32
N ASP A 202 40.78 24.18 -16.01
CA ASP A 202 40.08 22.95 -16.35
C ASP A 202 38.73 22.80 -15.64
N GLU A 203 38.64 23.26 -14.39
CA GLU A 203 37.40 23.27 -13.62
C GLU A 203 36.38 24.24 -14.24
N GLY A 204 36.85 25.46 -14.55
CA GLY A 204 36.37 26.38 -15.57
C GLY A 204 35.55 25.73 -16.66
N ARG A 205 36.29 25.03 -17.51
CA ARG A 205 35.77 24.39 -18.72
C ARG A 205 34.79 23.27 -18.40
N ALA A 206 35.03 22.51 -17.34
CA ALA A 206 34.14 21.43 -16.92
C ALA A 206 32.78 21.97 -16.47
N ARG A 207 32.74 23.05 -15.69
CA ARG A 207 31.47 23.66 -15.22
C ARG A 207 30.68 24.28 -16.37
N VAL A 208 31.34 24.97 -17.31
CA VAL A 208 30.68 25.49 -18.52
C VAL A 208 30.02 24.35 -19.32
N ARG A 209 30.77 23.27 -19.57
CA ARG A 209 30.25 22.07 -20.26
C ARG A 209 29.08 21.43 -19.51
N ALA A 210 29.14 21.38 -18.18
CA ALA A 210 28.05 20.85 -17.36
C ALA A 210 26.77 21.68 -17.52
N ILE A 211 26.86 23.02 -17.51
CA ILE A 211 25.71 23.90 -17.74
C ILE A 211 25.10 23.67 -19.13
N ILE A 212 25.92 23.64 -20.18
CA ILE A 212 25.44 23.35 -21.54
C ILE A 212 24.73 21.99 -21.59
N THR A 213 25.27 20.98 -20.91
CA THR A 213 24.66 19.64 -20.81
C THR A 213 23.31 19.70 -20.10
N TYR A 214 23.18 20.44 -19.00
CA TYR A 214 21.89 20.64 -18.33
C TYR A 214 20.88 21.36 -19.22
N VAL A 215 21.30 22.40 -19.95
CA VAL A 215 20.41 23.12 -20.87
C VAL A 215 19.94 22.22 -22.03
N ARG A 216 20.84 21.38 -22.58
CA ARG A 216 20.47 20.38 -23.61
C ARG A 216 19.47 19.34 -23.06
N SER A 217 19.71 18.84 -21.85
CA SER A 217 18.78 17.92 -21.18
C SER A 217 17.42 18.57 -20.93
N LEU A 218 17.40 19.84 -20.50
CA LEU A 218 16.18 20.61 -20.29
C LEU A 218 15.40 20.80 -21.59
N SER A 219 16.07 21.15 -22.69
CA SER A 219 15.43 21.23 -24.01
C SER A 219 14.79 19.90 -24.42
N ALA A 220 15.48 18.78 -24.21
CA ALA A 220 14.96 17.45 -24.53
C ALA A 220 13.71 17.10 -23.71
N ASP A 221 13.70 17.43 -22.41
CA ASP A 221 12.55 17.20 -21.55
C ASP A 221 11.37 18.12 -21.90
N LEU A 222 11.63 19.41 -22.10
CA LEU A 222 10.61 20.38 -22.50
C LEU A 222 10.00 20.08 -23.86
N ARG A 223 10.77 19.51 -24.80
CA ARG A 223 10.24 19.08 -26.11
C ARG A 223 9.12 18.05 -25.97
N VAL A 224 9.31 17.03 -25.14
CA VAL A 224 8.29 15.99 -24.95
C VAL A 224 7.04 16.57 -24.30
N VAL A 225 7.21 17.45 -23.30
CA VAL A 225 6.08 18.13 -22.65
C VAL A 225 5.37 19.08 -23.61
N HIS A 226 6.13 19.80 -24.44
CA HIS A 226 5.60 20.68 -25.47
C HIS A 226 4.74 19.91 -26.47
N ASP A 227 5.24 18.78 -26.98
CA ASP A 227 4.52 17.95 -27.94
C ASP A 227 3.22 17.38 -27.33
N ALA A 228 3.25 16.99 -26.05
CA ALA A 228 2.06 16.57 -25.31
C ALA A 228 1.06 17.73 -25.09
N GLY A 229 1.54 18.94 -24.77
CA GLY A 229 0.71 20.14 -24.63
C GLY A 229 0.11 20.60 -25.95
N MET A 230 0.82 20.42 -27.07
CA MET A 230 0.32 20.65 -28.42
C MET A 230 -0.84 19.70 -28.76
N GLU A 231 -0.69 18.41 -28.44
CA GLU A 231 -1.77 17.43 -28.61
C GLU A 231 -2.99 17.82 -27.77
N ALA A 232 -2.76 18.25 -26.53
CA ALA A 232 -3.82 18.68 -25.64
C ALA A 232 -4.58 19.93 -26.12
N ASN A 233 -3.95 20.78 -26.93
CA ASN A 233 -4.56 22.00 -27.48
C ASN A 233 -5.10 21.84 -28.90
N ARG A 234 -5.12 20.62 -29.46
CA ARG A 234 -5.71 20.42 -30.79
C ARG A 234 -7.20 20.79 -30.77
N PRO A 235 -7.69 21.53 -31.78
CA PRO A 235 -9.10 21.87 -31.86
C PRO A 235 -9.93 20.60 -31.94
N LEU A 236 -10.99 20.53 -31.12
CA LEU A 236 -11.96 19.44 -31.17
C LEU A 236 -12.69 19.52 -32.53
N ALA A 237 -12.57 18.45 -33.31
CA ALA A 237 -13.23 18.31 -34.61
C ALA A 237 -14.74 18.06 -34.47
#